data_AF-A0AAW1YQ72-F1
#
_entry.id   AF-A0AAW1YQ72-F1
#
_cell.length_a   1.000
_cell.length_b   1.000
_cell.length_c   1.000
_cell.angle_alpha   90.00
_cell.angle_beta   90.00
_cell.angle_gamma   90.00
#
_symmetry.space_group_name_H-M   'P 1'
#
loop_
_entity.id
_entity.type
_entity.pdbx_description
1 polymer ?
#
loop_
_entity_poly.entity_id
_entity_poly.type
_entity_poly.pdbx_seq_one_letter_code
_entity_poly.pdbx_strand_id
1 'polypeptide(L)'
;MGCLLDCEPGLSCELVKNYITPVNTCPSNYVGVILDEPSSTPYIGYVSDISRFVWNFLAEKTSISKENATSVCSQDCNNEGKACIRAETDGKGVCVVSTTRYVPAYSTRLKFESGSWIVLPPNNSDPMGLLDAVWTESNWNTIGLRVYTVQNASFDNVVLLGSIAITVLAYLAIVITRAFLTKALKRD
;
A
#
# COMPACT_ATOMS: atom_id res chain seq x y z
N MET A 1 -21.71 12.88 -11.33
CA MET A 1 -20.37 13.42 -11.03
C MET A 1 -19.88 13.11 -9.61
N GLY A 2 -20.76 12.76 -8.66
CA GLY A 2 -20.34 12.48 -7.27
C GLY A 2 -19.37 11.30 -7.09
N CYS A 3 -19.27 10.35 -8.04
CA CYS A 3 -18.39 9.18 -7.87
C CYS A 3 -16.89 9.52 -7.73
N LEU A 4 -16.42 10.60 -8.38
CA LEU A 4 -15.00 10.97 -8.40
C LEU A 4 -14.68 12.17 -7.51
N LEU A 5 -15.70 12.80 -6.92
CA LEU A 5 -15.57 14.06 -6.20
C LEU A 5 -15.90 13.92 -4.72
N ASP A 6 -16.86 13.07 -4.38
CA ASP A 6 -17.37 12.91 -3.02
C ASP A 6 -17.03 11.53 -2.45
N CYS A 7 -17.01 11.40 -1.13
CA CYS A 7 -16.88 10.09 -0.49
C CYS A 7 -18.17 9.26 -0.53
N GLU A 8 -19.33 9.91 -0.65
CA GLU A 8 -20.64 9.26 -0.69
C GLU A 8 -21.39 9.69 -1.96
N PRO A 9 -21.61 8.78 -2.94
CA PRO A 9 -21.25 7.35 -2.94
C PRO A 9 -19.79 7.06 -3.27
N GLY A 10 -19.01 8.05 -3.74
CA GLY A 10 -17.62 7.90 -4.15
C GLY A 10 -17.37 6.79 -5.16
N LEU A 11 -16.22 6.13 -5.02
CA LEU A 11 -15.81 5.01 -5.88
C LEU A 11 -16.68 3.76 -5.69
N SER A 12 -17.57 3.74 -4.69
CA SER A 12 -18.55 2.66 -4.49
C SER A 12 -19.79 2.78 -5.39
N CYS A 13 -19.86 3.78 -6.26
CA CYS A 13 -20.97 3.93 -7.20
C CYS A 13 -20.97 2.83 -8.28
N GLU A 14 -22.15 2.49 -8.79
CA GLU A 14 -22.34 1.44 -9.81
C GLU A 14 -21.47 1.65 -11.06
N LEU A 15 -21.27 2.91 -11.46
CA LEU A 15 -20.43 3.21 -12.61
C LEU A 15 -18.99 2.72 -12.41
N VAL A 16 -18.39 2.92 -11.24
CA VAL A 16 -16.99 2.54 -10.98
C VAL A 16 -16.88 1.03 -10.74
N LYS A 17 -17.82 0.44 -10.00
CA LYS A 17 -17.88 -0.99 -9.71
C LYS A 17 -17.98 -1.88 -10.96
N ASN A 18 -18.50 -1.34 -12.06
CA ASN A 18 -18.55 -2.05 -13.34
C ASN A 18 -17.20 -2.16 -14.06
N TYR A 19 -16.15 -1.47 -13.59
CA TYR A 19 -14.84 -1.47 -14.25
C TYR A 19 -13.69 -1.93 -13.36
N ILE A 20 -13.72 -1.57 -12.08
CA ILE A 20 -12.63 -1.84 -11.15
C ILE A 20 -13.16 -2.31 -9.80
N THR A 21 -12.28 -2.95 -9.04
CA THR A 21 -12.51 -3.20 -7.61
C THR A 21 -11.71 -2.15 -6.82
N PRO A 22 -12.34 -1.06 -6.36
CA PRO A 22 -11.63 0.00 -5.65
C PRO A 22 -11.17 -0.47 -4.28
N VAL A 23 -10.00 0.02 -3.85
CA VAL A 23 -9.44 -0.25 -2.52
C VAL A 23 -10.11 0.64 -1.47
N ASN A 24 -10.46 1.86 -1.85
CA ASN A 24 -11.10 2.84 -0.97
C ASN A 24 -12.40 3.39 -1.57
N THR A 25 -13.36 3.73 -0.70
CA THR A 25 -14.61 4.36 -1.15
C THR A 25 -14.43 5.84 -1.50
N CYS A 26 -13.62 6.56 -0.74
CA CYS A 26 -13.30 7.95 -1.04
C CYS A 26 -12.30 8.05 -2.21
N PRO A 27 -12.58 8.86 -3.23
CA PRO A 27 -11.63 9.11 -4.31
C PRO A 27 -10.37 9.80 -3.78
N SER A 28 -9.20 9.30 -4.19
CA SER A 28 -7.90 9.91 -3.90
C SER A 28 -7.17 10.20 -5.20
N ASN A 29 -6.75 11.45 -5.37
CA ASN A 29 -5.93 11.88 -6.50
C ASN A 29 -4.42 11.70 -6.22
N TYR A 30 -4.08 10.97 -5.17
CA TYR A 30 -2.69 10.59 -4.94
C TYR A 30 -2.22 9.68 -6.08
N VAL A 31 -1.07 10.02 -6.67
CA VAL A 31 -0.57 9.36 -7.88
C VAL A 31 0.02 7.97 -7.63
N GLY A 32 0.28 7.63 -6.36
CA GLY A 32 0.97 6.39 -5.98
C GLY A 32 2.49 6.50 -6.13
N VAL A 33 3.17 5.37 -5.95
CA VAL A 33 4.63 5.26 -6.06
C VAL A 33 4.96 4.06 -6.93
N ILE A 34 5.87 4.27 -7.88
CA ILE A 34 6.41 3.18 -8.72
C ILE A 34 7.66 2.66 -8.02
N LEU A 35 7.61 1.42 -7.51
CA LEU A 35 8.73 0.81 -6.80
C LEU A 35 9.69 0.07 -7.73
N ASP A 36 9.15 -0.54 -8.79
CA ASP A 36 9.89 -1.40 -9.72
C ASP A 36 10.11 -0.74 -11.08
N GLU A 37 10.60 -1.52 -12.06
CA GLU A 37 10.80 -1.06 -13.42
C GLU A 37 9.49 -0.52 -14.04
N PRO A 38 9.48 0.72 -14.55
CA PRO A 38 8.31 1.30 -15.19
C PRO A 38 7.84 0.48 -16.38
N SER A 39 6.56 0.08 -16.37
CA SER A 39 5.94 -0.72 -17.42
C SER A 39 4.63 -0.09 -17.92
N SER A 40 4.27 -0.39 -19.17
CA SER A 40 2.94 -0.12 -19.72
C SER A 40 1.85 -1.02 -19.12
N THR A 41 2.24 -2.08 -18.42
CA THR A 41 1.38 -2.96 -17.62
C THR A 41 1.76 -2.85 -16.15
N PRO A 42 1.38 -1.74 -15.48
CA PRO A 42 1.80 -1.48 -14.11
C PRO A 42 1.20 -2.49 -13.14
N TYR A 43 1.93 -2.77 -12.05
CA TYR A 43 1.35 -3.48 -10.92
C TYR A 43 0.20 -2.67 -10.32
N ILE A 44 -0.96 -3.32 -10.13
CA ILE A 44 -2.20 -2.66 -9.69
C ILE A 44 -2.00 -1.88 -8.38
N GLY A 45 -1.16 -2.37 -7.47
CA GLY A 45 -0.89 -1.72 -6.19
C GLY A 45 -0.11 -0.39 -6.30
N TYR A 46 0.50 -0.11 -7.45
CA TYR A 46 1.20 1.17 -7.70
C TYR A 46 0.30 2.22 -8.35
N VAL A 47 -0.88 1.83 -8.83
CA VAL A 47 -1.76 2.70 -9.60
C VAL A 47 -3.00 3.08 -8.80
N SER A 48 -3.28 4.38 -8.73
CA SER A 48 -4.49 4.89 -8.05
C SER A 48 -5.77 4.32 -8.65
N ASP A 49 -6.79 4.11 -7.82
CA ASP A 49 -8.11 3.63 -8.23
C ASP A 49 -8.71 4.53 -9.33
N ILE A 50 -8.49 5.84 -9.24
CA ILE A 50 -8.97 6.80 -10.23
C ILE A 50 -8.29 6.56 -11.59
N SER A 51 -6.97 6.42 -11.64
CA SER A 51 -6.25 6.15 -12.88
C SER A 51 -6.67 4.80 -13.49
N ARG A 52 -6.87 3.77 -12.67
CA ARG A 52 -7.37 2.45 -13.11
C ARG A 52 -8.78 2.56 -13.71
N PHE A 53 -9.69 3.27 -13.03
CA PHE A 53 -11.04 3.52 -13.53
C PHE A 53 -11.03 4.31 -14.84
N VAL A 54 -10.32 5.44 -14.89
CA VAL A 54 -10.28 6.33 -16.06
C VAL A 54 -9.72 5.59 -17.28
N TRP A 55 -8.66 4.80 -17.10
CA TRP A 55 -8.09 3.99 -18.19
C TRP A 55 -9.11 2.99 -18.74
N ASN A 56 -9.78 2.22 -17.86
CA ASN A 56 -10.80 1.25 -18.26
C ASN A 56 -12.01 1.92 -18.95
N PHE A 57 -12.51 2.99 -18.35
CA PHE A 57 -13.64 3.75 -18.86
C PHE A 57 -13.34 4.37 -20.23
N LEU A 58 -12.16 4.99 -20.38
CA LEU A 58 -11.74 5.60 -21.65
C LEU A 58 -11.53 4.53 -22.72
N ALA A 59 -10.92 3.40 -22.37
CA ALA A 59 -10.70 2.30 -23.29
C ALA A 59 -12.02 1.75 -23.85
N GLU A 60 -13.05 1.58 -23.02
CA GLU A 60 -14.37 1.16 -23.49
C GLU A 60 -15.04 2.24 -24.35
N LYS A 61 -15.09 3.49 -23.87
CA LYS A 61 -15.82 4.57 -24.56
C LYS A 61 -15.21 4.98 -25.88
N THR A 62 -13.91 4.77 -26.06
CA THR A 62 -13.18 5.02 -27.31
C THR A 62 -13.04 3.77 -28.17
N SER A 63 -13.60 2.64 -27.74
CA SER A 63 -13.45 1.39 -28.48
C SER A 63 -14.24 1.41 -29.79
N ILE A 64 -13.67 0.76 -30.81
CA ILE A 64 -14.39 0.52 -32.06
C ILE A 64 -15.32 -0.68 -31.84
N SER A 65 -16.62 -0.48 -32.03
CA SER A 65 -17.62 -1.55 -31.94
C SER A 65 -17.27 -2.67 -32.91
N LYS A 66 -16.81 -3.81 -32.40
CA LYS A 66 -16.76 -5.05 -33.15
C LYS A 66 -17.92 -5.93 -32.68
N GLU A 67 -18.79 -6.28 -33.62
CA GLU A 67 -19.97 -7.14 -33.43
C GLU A 67 -19.66 -8.55 -32.86
N ASN A 68 -18.40 -8.94 -32.62
CA ASN A 68 -18.03 -10.29 -32.19
C ASN A 68 -16.70 -10.36 -31.40
N ALA A 69 -16.44 -9.45 -30.46
CA ALA A 69 -15.19 -9.46 -29.67
C ALA A 69 -15.39 -9.86 -28.20
N THR A 70 -16.08 -10.96 -27.93
CA THR A 70 -16.15 -11.56 -26.59
C THR A 70 -14.97 -12.51 -26.35
N SER A 71 -13.74 -12.06 -26.61
CA SER A 71 -12.57 -12.79 -26.09
C SER A 71 -12.35 -12.36 -24.65
N VAL A 72 -12.60 -13.30 -23.73
CA VAL A 72 -12.31 -13.12 -22.31
C VAL A 72 -10.79 -13.01 -22.12
N CYS A 73 -10.35 -12.01 -21.36
CA CYS A 73 -8.95 -11.80 -21.03
C CYS A 73 -8.76 -11.73 -19.51
N SER A 74 -7.58 -12.13 -19.04
CA SER A 74 -7.23 -12.03 -17.61
C SER A 74 -6.22 -10.92 -17.33
N GLN A 75 -5.30 -10.64 -18.27
CA GLN A 75 -4.29 -9.60 -18.12
C GLN A 75 -4.05 -8.84 -19.43
N ASP A 76 -4.00 -9.54 -20.56
CA ASP A 76 -3.71 -8.93 -21.86
C ASP A 76 -4.51 -9.57 -22.99
N CYS A 77 -4.57 -8.87 -24.12
CA CYS A 77 -5.18 -9.30 -25.36
C CYS A 77 -4.08 -9.55 -26.39
N ASN A 78 -3.97 -10.78 -26.92
CA ASN A 78 -2.90 -11.23 -27.83
C ASN A 78 -2.61 -10.37 -29.09
N ASN A 79 -3.42 -9.34 -29.40
CA ASN A 79 -3.24 -8.54 -30.60
C ASN A 79 -2.91 -7.09 -30.24
N GLU A 80 -1.99 -6.50 -30.99
CA GLU A 80 -1.66 -5.08 -30.90
C GLU A 80 -2.91 -4.19 -31.08
N GLY A 81 -3.01 -3.14 -30.26
CA GLY A 81 -4.13 -2.19 -30.31
C GLY A 81 -5.41 -2.69 -29.63
N LYS A 82 -5.34 -3.76 -28.84
CA LYS A 82 -6.41 -4.18 -27.94
C LYS A 82 -6.04 -3.89 -26.49
N ALA A 83 -7.04 -3.58 -25.68
CA ALA A 83 -6.92 -3.40 -24.25
C ALA A 83 -7.86 -4.37 -23.53
N CYS A 84 -7.37 -5.00 -22.45
CA CYS A 84 -8.18 -5.84 -21.58
C CYS A 84 -8.86 -4.97 -20.51
N ILE A 85 -10.16 -4.75 -20.61
CA ILE A 85 -10.92 -3.94 -19.65
C ILE A 85 -11.69 -4.83 -18.67
N ARG A 86 -12.05 -4.29 -17.49
CA ARG A 86 -12.90 -4.95 -16.47
C ARG A 86 -12.36 -6.28 -15.92
N ALA A 87 -11.06 -6.51 -16.01
CA ALA A 87 -10.44 -7.75 -15.53
C ALA A 87 -10.58 -7.93 -14.01
N GLU A 88 -10.71 -6.84 -13.25
CA GLU A 88 -10.72 -6.84 -11.78
C GLU A 88 -12.05 -7.25 -11.13
N THR A 89 -13.19 -7.09 -11.81
CA THR A 89 -14.51 -7.24 -11.18
C THR A 89 -14.92 -8.70 -11.05
N ASP A 90 -14.85 -9.46 -12.14
CA ASP A 90 -15.32 -10.85 -12.22
C ASP A 90 -14.19 -11.85 -12.56
N GLY A 91 -12.93 -11.39 -12.56
CA GLY A 91 -11.77 -12.16 -13.03
C GLY A 91 -11.82 -12.50 -14.53
N LYS A 92 -12.78 -11.90 -15.26
CA LYS A 92 -13.04 -12.10 -16.69
C LYS A 92 -13.14 -10.74 -17.38
N GLY A 93 -12.00 -10.21 -17.80
CA GLY A 93 -11.94 -9.00 -18.60
C GLY A 93 -12.46 -9.22 -20.02
N VAL A 94 -12.72 -8.12 -20.71
CA VAL A 94 -13.16 -8.11 -22.11
C VAL A 94 -12.12 -7.38 -22.95
N CYS A 95 -11.71 -7.99 -24.07
CA CYS A 95 -10.82 -7.31 -25.01
C CYS A 95 -11.58 -6.32 -25.87
N VAL A 96 -11.19 -5.06 -25.81
CA VAL A 96 -11.71 -3.99 -26.68
C VAL A 96 -10.60 -3.46 -27.57
N VAL A 97 -10.94 -3.07 -28.80
CA VAL A 97 -10.00 -2.39 -29.71
C VAL A 97 -10.01 -0.90 -29.35
N SER A 98 -8.97 -0.42 -28.68
CA SER A 98 -8.83 0.98 -28.26
C SER A 98 -7.38 1.43 -28.37
N THR A 99 -7.18 2.72 -28.65
CA THR A 99 -5.86 3.37 -28.63
C THR A 99 -5.45 3.82 -27.23
N THR A 100 -6.30 3.61 -26.23
CA THR A 100 -6.01 3.95 -24.83
C THR A 100 -4.85 3.11 -24.30
N ARG A 101 -3.80 3.77 -23.79
CA ARG A 101 -2.60 3.13 -23.26
C ARG A 101 -2.28 3.69 -21.87
N TYR A 102 -1.73 2.86 -21.02
CA TYR A 102 -1.12 3.32 -19.79
C TYR A 102 0.33 3.73 -20.08
N VAL A 103 0.72 4.93 -19.65
CA VAL A 103 2.08 5.44 -19.78
C VAL A 103 2.58 5.77 -18.39
N PRO A 104 3.66 5.12 -17.91
CA PRO A 104 4.20 5.43 -16.59
C PRO A 104 4.72 6.87 -16.58
N ALA A 105 4.21 7.66 -15.64
CA ALA A 105 4.58 9.06 -15.47
C ALA A 105 5.48 9.21 -14.24
N TYR A 106 6.75 9.47 -14.47
CA TYR A 106 7.76 9.73 -13.44
C TYR A 106 8.76 10.76 -13.97
N SER A 107 9.55 11.35 -13.06
CA SER A 107 10.56 12.33 -13.46
C SER A 107 11.57 11.70 -14.43
N THR A 108 11.86 12.39 -15.53
CA THR A 108 12.90 12.05 -16.51
C THR A 108 14.30 11.99 -15.91
N ARG A 109 14.48 12.60 -14.73
CA ARG A 109 15.72 12.54 -13.95
C ARG A 109 15.82 11.28 -13.10
N LEU A 110 14.84 10.38 -13.13
CA LEU A 110 14.91 9.09 -12.47
C LEU A 110 15.12 8.00 -13.51
N LYS A 111 16.06 7.11 -13.24
CA LYS A 111 16.32 5.92 -14.06
C LYS A 111 16.29 4.69 -13.15
N PHE A 112 15.52 3.68 -13.54
CA PHE A 112 15.57 2.38 -12.87
C PHE A 112 16.68 1.54 -13.49
N GLU A 113 17.60 1.05 -12.66
CA GLU A 113 18.73 0.22 -13.11
C GLU A 113 19.08 -0.78 -12.01
N SER A 114 19.23 -2.06 -12.39
CA SER A 114 19.64 -3.14 -11.48
C SER A 114 18.83 -3.24 -10.18
N GLY A 115 17.52 -2.98 -10.24
CA GLY A 115 16.63 -3.08 -9.08
C GLY A 115 16.64 -1.85 -8.16
N SER A 116 17.16 -0.71 -8.63
CA SER A 116 17.20 0.52 -7.84
C SER A 116 16.95 1.76 -8.70
N TRP A 117 16.38 2.79 -8.07
CA TRP A 117 16.19 4.09 -8.67
C TRP A 117 17.44 4.95 -8.52
N ILE A 118 17.93 5.48 -9.64
CA ILE A 118 19.10 6.36 -9.72
C ILE A 118 18.64 7.75 -10.15
N VAL A 119 19.12 8.76 -9.44
CA VAL A 119 18.89 10.16 -9.79
C VAL A 119 19.95 10.62 -10.79
N LEU A 120 19.51 10.99 -11.99
CA LEU A 120 20.32 11.58 -13.02
C LEU A 120 20.57 13.07 -12.75
N PRO A 121 21.78 13.57 -13.08
CA PRO A 121 22.07 14.99 -13.00
C PRO A 121 21.19 15.78 -13.99
N PRO A 122 20.86 17.04 -13.68
CA PRO A 122 20.11 17.88 -14.60
C PRO A 122 20.88 18.08 -15.90
N ASN A 123 20.19 17.95 -17.04
CA ASN A 123 20.77 18.25 -18.34
C ASN A 123 20.58 19.73 -18.66
N ASN A 124 21.66 20.52 -18.62
CA ASN A 124 21.62 21.96 -18.89
C ASN A 124 21.15 22.32 -20.31
N SER A 125 21.14 21.37 -21.24
CA SER A 125 20.65 21.58 -22.61
C SER A 125 19.14 21.39 -22.73
N ASP A 126 18.50 20.78 -21.72
CA ASP A 126 17.06 20.57 -21.67
C ASP A 126 16.42 21.51 -20.62
N PRO A 127 15.83 22.63 -21.05
CA PRO A 127 15.18 23.56 -20.15
C PRO A 127 13.99 22.95 -19.41
N MET A 128 13.33 21.92 -19.96
CA MET A 128 12.23 21.23 -19.28
C MET A 128 12.77 20.25 -18.24
N GLY A 129 13.83 19.52 -18.56
CA GLY A 129 14.53 18.63 -17.62
C GLY A 129 15.16 19.37 -16.42
N LEU A 130 15.51 20.65 -16.58
CA LEU A 130 15.94 21.51 -15.48
C LEU A 130 14.81 21.84 -14.48
N LEU A 131 13.58 21.91 -14.95
CA LEU A 131 12.39 22.18 -14.15
C LEU A 131 11.72 20.89 -13.63
N ASP A 132 12.16 19.73 -14.10
CA ASP A 132 11.63 18.45 -13.71
C ASP A 132 11.97 18.12 -12.26
N ALA A 133 10.93 18.14 -11.42
CA ALA A 133 11.04 17.96 -9.99
C ALA A 133 11.14 16.47 -9.64
N VAL A 134 12.14 16.12 -8.83
CA VAL A 134 12.32 14.76 -8.33
C VAL A 134 11.60 14.66 -6.99
N TRP A 135 10.53 13.87 -6.94
CA TRP A 135 9.80 13.53 -5.72
C TRP A 135 9.92 12.03 -5.46
N THR A 136 10.29 11.68 -4.24
CA THR A 136 10.37 10.30 -3.76
C THR A 136 9.64 10.19 -2.45
N GLU A 137 8.80 9.17 -2.31
CA GLU A 137 8.12 8.88 -1.05
C GLU A 137 9.00 8.00 -0.15
N SER A 138 9.01 8.26 1.15
CA SER A 138 9.74 7.44 2.12
C SER A 138 9.05 6.10 2.32
N ASN A 139 9.81 5.02 2.44
CA ASN A 139 9.24 3.73 2.86
C ASN A 139 8.80 3.79 4.34
N TRP A 140 7.67 3.15 4.65
CA TRP A 140 7.21 2.88 6.02
C TRP A 140 6.79 1.41 6.15
N ASN A 141 6.82 0.88 7.37
CA ASN A 141 6.36 -0.49 7.63
C ASN A 141 4.85 -0.52 7.92
N THR A 142 4.42 0.07 9.04
CA THR A 142 3.01 0.14 9.40
C THR A 142 2.72 1.47 10.06
N ILE A 143 1.74 2.20 9.52
CA ILE A 143 1.22 3.42 10.12
C ILE A 143 0.05 3.03 11.00
N GLY A 144 0.10 3.40 12.27
CA GLY A 144 -0.97 3.12 13.22
C GLY A 144 -1.15 4.27 14.19
N LEU A 145 -2.41 4.52 14.55
CA LEU A 145 -2.78 5.50 15.57
C LEU A 145 -3.29 4.76 16.80
N ARG A 146 -2.77 5.09 17.99
CA ARG A 146 -3.24 4.54 19.26
C ARG A 146 -3.46 5.68 20.24
N VAL A 147 -4.60 5.64 20.93
CA VAL A 147 -4.96 6.59 21.98
C VAL A 147 -4.97 5.84 23.31
N TYR A 148 -4.21 6.32 24.28
CA TYR A 148 -4.14 5.74 25.61
C TYR A 148 -3.95 6.84 26.66
N THR A 149 -4.40 6.56 27.88
CA THR A 149 -4.13 7.43 29.03
C THR A 149 -2.73 7.14 29.56
N VAL A 150 -1.96 8.19 29.81
CA VAL A 150 -0.60 8.06 30.35
C VAL A 150 -0.68 7.97 31.87
N GLN A 151 -0.10 6.91 32.43
CA GLN A 151 -0.01 6.71 33.88
C GLN A 151 1.09 7.57 34.50
N ASN A 152 0.95 7.89 35.79
CA ASN A 152 1.95 8.68 36.50
C ASN A 152 3.21 7.85 36.76
N ALA A 153 4.37 8.36 36.35
CA ALA A 153 5.67 7.71 36.53
C ALA A 153 6.00 7.41 38.01
N SER A 154 5.50 8.20 38.96
CA SER A 154 5.69 7.91 40.39
C SER A 154 5.01 6.62 40.82
N PHE A 155 3.84 6.33 40.26
CA PHE A 155 3.12 5.08 40.53
C PHE A 155 3.89 3.89 39.97
N ASP A 156 4.40 4.00 38.74
CA ASP A 156 5.18 2.93 38.10
C ASP A 156 6.45 2.60 38.91
N ASN A 157 7.11 3.62 39.44
CA ASN A 157 8.28 3.44 40.32
C ASN A 157 7.92 2.74 41.63
N VAL A 158 6.78 3.08 42.24
CA VAL A 158 6.32 2.42 43.47
C VAL A 158 5.98 0.95 43.20
N VAL A 159 5.29 0.66 42.09
CA VAL A 159 4.99 -0.71 41.68
C VAL A 159 6.28 -1.50 41.46
N LEU A 160 7.23 -0.95 40.71
CA LEU A 160 8.50 -1.60 40.41
C LEU A 160 9.29 -1.92 41.69
N LEU A 161 9.51 -0.91 42.55
CA LEU A 161 10.27 -1.10 43.79
C LEU A 161 9.55 -2.00 44.78
N GLY A 162 8.22 -1.89 44.87
CA GLY A 162 7.39 -2.78 45.68
C GLY A 162 7.50 -4.22 45.23
N SER A 163 7.42 -4.48 43.93
CA SER A 163 7.59 -5.83 43.37
C SER A 163 8.99 -6.40 43.64
N ILE A 164 10.05 -5.62 43.47
CA ILE A 164 11.42 -6.04 43.78
C ILE A 164 11.55 -6.43 45.26
N ALA A 165 11.04 -5.59 46.17
CA ALA A 165 11.09 -5.86 47.60
C ALA A 165 10.37 -7.16 47.96
N ILE A 166 9.18 -7.40 47.41
CA ILE A 166 8.42 -8.64 47.62
C ILE A 166 9.21 -9.85 47.11
N THR A 167 9.83 -9.77 45.93
CA THR A 167 10.64 -10.86 45.38
C THR A 167 11.85 -11.18 46.27
N VAL A 168 12.55 -10.16 46.78
CA VAL A 168 13.68 -10.35 47.70
C VAL A 168 13.22 -10.99 49.01
N LEU A 169 12.13 -10.49 49.60
CA LEU A 169 11.58 -11.03 50.83
C LEU A 169 11.12 -12.47 50.67
N ALA A 170 10.48 -12.81 49.55
CA ALA A 170 10.09 -14.19 49.24
C ALA A 170 11.32 -15.11 49.11
N TYR A 171 12.38 -14.67 48.43
CA TYR A 171 13.62 -15.41 48.33
C TYR A 171 14.24 -15.67 49.71
N LEU A 172 14.35 -14.63 50.55
CA LEU A 172 14.85 -14.75 51.91
C LEU A 172 14.00 -15.71 52.75
N ALA A 173 12.67 -15.62 52.66
CA ALA A 173 11.77 -16.52 53.36
C ALA A 173 11.97 -17.98 52.93
N ILE A 174 12.19 -18.25 51.63
CA ILE A 174 12.49 -19.58 51.11
C ILE A 174 13.81 -20.10 51.68
N VAL A 175 14.88 -19.29 51.65
CA VAL A 175 16.20 -19.68 52.18
C VAL A 175 16.11 -19.99 53.67
N ILE A 176 15.46 -19.13 54.45
CA ILE A 176 15.27 -19.31 55.89
C ILE A 176 14.46 -20.57 56.18
N THR A 177 13.32 -20.75 55.50
CA THR A 177 12.46 -21.92 55.69
C THR A 177 13.19 -23.21 55.35
N ARG A 178 13.96 -23.23 54.25
CA ARG A 178 14.82 -24.36 53.90
C ARG A 178 15.83 -24.67 54.99
N ALA A 179 16.54 -23.66 55.49
CA ALA A 179 17.52 -23.84 56.56
C ALA A 179 16.89 -24.43 57.84
N PHE A 180 15.72 -23.92 58.24
CA PHE A 180 14.98 -24.45 59.39
C PHE A 180 14.52 -25.90 59.17
N LEU A 181 13.98 -26.22 58.00
CA LEU A 181 13.54 -27.58 57.68
C LEU A 181 14.72 -28.56 57.63
N THR A 182 15.84 -28.21 56.98
CA THR A 182 17.05 -29.03 56.94
C THR A 182 17.59 -29.30 58.34
N LYS A 183 17.65 -28.26 59.19
CA LYS A 183 18.06 -28.38 60.59
C LYS A 183 17.12 -29.27 61.41
N ALA A 184 15.80 -29.09 61.26
CA ALA A 184 14.80 -29.88 61.97
C ALA A 184 14.80 -31.36 61.55
N LEU A 185 15.07 -31.63 60.26
CA LEU A 185 15.18 -32.98 59.71
C LEU A 185 16.55 -33.64 59.96
N LYS A 186 17.48 -32.96 60.66
CA LYS A 186 18.86 -33.42 60.94
C LYS A 186 19.58 -33.94 59.70
N ARG A 187 19.36 -33.28 58.58
CA ARG A 187 19.99 -33.61 57.30
C ARG A 187 21.18 -32.68 57.13
N ASP A 188 22.30 -33.01 57.76
CA ASP A 188 23.59 -32.37 57.46
C ASP A 188 24.03 -32.71 56.03
#